data_AF-A0A7C9AGS3-F1
#
_entry.id   AF-A0A7C9AGS3-F1
#
_cell.length_a   1.000
_cell.length_b   1.000
_cell.length_c   1.000
_cell.angle_alpha   90.00
_cell.angle_beta   90.00
_cell.angle_gamma   90.00
#
_symmetry.space_group_name_H-M   'P 1'
#
loop_
_entity.id
_entity.type
_entity.pdbx_description
1 polymer ?
#
loop_
_entity_poly.entity_id
_entity_poly.type
_entity_poly.pdbx_seq_one_letter_code
_entity_poly.pdbx_strand_id
1 'polypeptide(L)'
;GVEELCLEESKKRENATDFSCCSFDSVLQKRRDELVEGENEVMFVSNRLELDAISSILKEVENQDVNQFGFGQTYYGVASHLHDLEGGETDRNSNDCLHQLDSCVEIAIQRQKEHLSTELSKLDARIMRSVISVQQLELKLEQVSAFDYCSVLLPLVKSFMQAHLEDLAEKDATAKSDAAREAFLAELALDSGKGTGNGNDNPKYL
;
A
#
# COMPACT_ATOMS: atom_id res chain seq x y z
N GLY A 1 -0.72 14.76 23.67
CA GLY A 1 -1.78 14.84 22.64
C GLY A 1 -2.99 15.58 23.19
N VAL A 2 -3.92 16.06 22.35
CA VAL A 2 -5.07 16.90 22.77
C VAL A 2 -5.84 16.33 23.97
N GLU A 3 -6.31 15.08 23.90
CA GLU A 3 -7.08 14.44 24.97
C GLU A 3 -6.26 14.29 26.27
N GLU A 4 -4.96 14.02 26.13
CA GLU A 4 -4.04 13.89 27.25
C GLU A 4 -3.85 15.22 27.99
N LEU A 5 -3.79 16.33 27.26
CA LEU A 5 -3.70 17.68 27.84
C LEU A 5 -4.96 18.03 28.63
N CYS A 6 -6.15 17.77 28.07
CA CYS A 6 -7.41 18.00 28.77
C CYS A 6 -7.56 17.08 30.00
N LEU A 7 -7.10 15.83 29.90
CA LEU A 7 -7.12 14.88 31.00
C LEU A 7 -6.15 15.28 32.12
N GLU A 8 -4.96 15.75 31.77
CA GLU A 8 -3.96 16.24 32.73
C GLU A 8 -4.47 17.48 33.47
N GLU A 9 -5.06 18.45 32.77
CA GLU A 9 -5.65 19.63 33.40
C GLU A 9 -6.85 19.26 34.28
N SER A 10 -7.68 18.30 33.87
CA SER A 10 -8.78 17.79 34.70
C SER A 10 -8.29 17.16 36.01
N LYS A 11 -7.25 16.34 35.94
CA LYS A 11 -6.62 15.74 37.13
C LYS A 11 -5.97 16.79 38.02
N LYS A 12 -5.38 17.83 37.42
CA LYS A 12 -4.81 18.96 38.17
C LYS A 12 -5.89 19.71 38.94
N ARG A 13 -7.07 19.93 38.34
CA ARG A 13 -8.26 20.49 39.04
C ARG A 13 -8.74 19.66 40.21
N GLU A 14 -8.78 18.34 40.05
CA GLU A 14 -9.26 17.42 41.09
C GLU A 14 -8.34 17.41 42.32
N ASN A 15 -7.04 17.64 42.13
CA ASN A 15 -6.02 17.54 43.19
C ASN A 15 -5.53 18.89 43.73
N ALA A 16 -5.95 20.03 43.17
CA ALA A 16 -5.44 21.33 43.55
C ALA A 16 -6.18 21.95 44.74
N THR A 17 -5.41 22.43 45.74
CA THR A 17 -5.87 23.35 46.79
C THR A 17 -5.71 24.83 46.41
N ASP A 18 -5.14 25.14 45.23
CA ASP A 18 -4.82 26.50 44.75
C ASP A 18 -5.36 26.78 43.34
N PHE A 19 -5.65 28.06 43.08
CA PHE A 19 -6.32 28.67 41.91
C PHE A 19 -5.61 28.56 40.53
N SER A 20 -4.71 27.58 40.30
CA SER A 20 -3.89 27.52 39.06
C SER A 20 -4.55 26.81 37.87
N CYS A 21 -5.84 26.51 37.95
CA CYS A 21 -6.53 25.71 36.95
C CYS A 21 -7.01 26.55 35.77
N CYS A 22 -6.72 26.09 34.57
CA CYS A 22 -7.00 26.75 33.30
C CYS A 22 -8.16 26.05 32.57
N SER A 23 -8.88 26.75 31.71
CA SER A 23 -9.86 26.12 30.81
C SER A 23 -9.13 25.28 29.76
N PHE A 24 -9.76 24.24 29.22
CA PHE A 24 -9.15 23.44 28.14
C PHE A 24 -8.75 24.30 26.95
N ASP A 25 -9.57 25.28 26.59
CA ASP A 25 -9.28 26.23 25.51
C ASP A 25 -7.93 26.95 25.72
N SER A 26 -7.69 27.48 26.91
CA SER A 26 -6.43 28.16 27.23
C SER A 26 -5.21 27.22 27.26
N VAL A 27 -5.39 25.98 27.73
CA VAL A 27 -4.33 24.94 27.72
C VAL A 27 -3.98 24.56 26.28
N LEU A 28 -4.99 24.37 25.43
CA LEU A 28 -4.81 24.05 24.02
C LEU A 28 -4.19 25.22 23.25
N GLN A 29 -4.59 26.46 23.54
CA GLN A 29 -4.01 27.65 22.94
C GLN A 29 -2.52 27.78 23.28
N LYS A 30 -2.16 27.59 24.55
CA LYS A 30 -0.75 27.57 24.97
C LYS A 30 0.04 26.49 24.22
N ARG A 31 -0.50 25.26 24.12
CA ARG A 31 0.15 24.17 23.40
C ARG A 31 0.33 24.47 21.92
N ARG A 32 -0.67 25.08 21.29
CA ARG A 32 -0.59 25.52 19.88
C ARG A 32 0.57 26.50 19.70
N ASP A 33 0.67 27.48 20.57
CA ASP A 33 1.70 28.52 20.49
C ASP A 33 3.10 27.91 20.66
N GLU A 34 3.28 26.97 21.60
CA GLU A 34 4.52 26.19 21.75
C GLU A 34 4.89 25.39 20.48
N LEU A 35 3.89 24.81 19.80
CA LEU A 35 4.09 24.04 18.57
C LEU A 35 4.46 24.94 17.38
N VAL A 36 3.93 26.17 17.34
CA VAL A 36 4.23 27.19 16.32
C VAL A 36 5.60 27.82 16.58
N GLU A 37 5.95 28.13 17.83
CA GLU A 37 7.28 28.66 18.18
C GLU A 37 8.40 27.64 17.94
N GLY A 38 8.09 26.35 18.06
CA GLY A 38 8.99 25.24 17.75
C GLY A 38 9.09 24.88 16.25
N GLU A 39 8.52 25.69 15.35
CA GLU A 39 8.48 25.46 13.91
C GLU A 39 9.89 25.54 13.27
N ASN A 40 10.60 24.42 13.28
CA ASN A 40 11.85 24.20 12.55
C ASN A 40 11.62 23.31 11.32
N GLU A 41 12.54 23.36 10.36
CA GLU A 41 12.47 22.68 9.05
C GLU A 41 12.24 21.16 9.13
N VAL A 42 12.56 20.54 10.27
CA VAL A 42 12.34 19.12 10.58
C VAL A 42 11.27 18.94 11.67
N MET A 43 10.09 19.53 11.49
CA MET A 43 8.97 19.27 12.39
C MET A 43 8.52 17.81 12.25
N PHE A 44 8.52 17.07 13.38
CA PHE A 44 8.02 15.70 13.45
C PHE A 44 6.57 15.65 12.94
N VAL A 45 6.22 14.60 12.18
CA VAL A 45 4.87 14.40 11.62
C VAL A 45 3.81 14.46 12.73
N SER A 46 4.10 13.89 13.90
CA SER A 46 3.22 13.93 15.07
C SER A 46 2.93 15.35 15.55
N ASN A 47 3.91 16.25 15.53
CA ASN A 47 3.72 17.65 15.95
C ASN A 47 2.82 18.40 14.96
N ARG A 48 2.97 18.13 13.64
CA ARG A 48 2.10 18.76 12.63
C ARG A 48 0.66 18.33 12.81
N LEU A 49 0.44 17.03 12.99
CA LEU A 49 -0.89 16.47 13.22
C LEU A 49 -1.50 16.98 14.53
N GLU A 50 -0.70 17.10 15.60
CA GLU A 50 -1.15 17.69 16.86
C GLU A 50 -1.53 19.18 16.68
N LEU A 51 -0.70 19.96 15.96
CA LEU A 51 -0.97 21.36 15.66
C LEU A 51 -2.25 21.54 14.83
N ASP A 52 -2.43 20.73 13.79
CA ASP A 52 -3.62 20.74 12.94
C ASP A 52 -4.87 20.38 13.74
N ALA A 53 -4.77 19.37 14.62
CA ALA A 53 -5.87 18.95 15.48
C ALA A 53 -6.28 20.07 16.44
N ILE A 54 -5.31 20.65 17.17
CA ILE A 54 -5.55 21.76 18.11
C ILE A 54 -6.13 22.97 17.38
N SER A 55 -5.55 23.35 16.24
CA SER A 55 -6.01 24.50 15.47
C SER A 55 -7.44 24.31 14.95
N SER A 56 -7.79 23.08 14.54
CA SER A 56 -9.14 22.73 14.11
C SER A 56 -10.14 22.83 15.27
N ILE A 57 -9.79 22.32 16.45
CA ILE A 57 -10.67 22.35 17.63
C ILE A 57 -10.91 23.78 18.10
N LEU A 58 -9.85 24.58 18.26
CA LEU A 58 -9.96 25.98 18.69
C LEU A 58 -10.83 26.78 17.71
N LYS A 59 -10.65 26.55 16.40
CA LYS A 59 -11.49 27.17 15.37
C LYS A 59 -12.96 26.72 15.47
N GLU A 60 -13.23 25.45 15.78
CA GLU A 60 -14.61 24.98 15.94
C GLU A 60 -15.28 25.62 17.16
N VAL A 61 -14.56 25.73 18.27
CA VAL A 61 -15.03 26.39 19.50
C VAL A 61 -15.35 27.87 19.23
N GLU A 62 -14.46 28.59 18.54
CA GLU A 62 -14.66 29.98 18.14
C GLU A 62 -15.92 30.16 17.26
N ASN A 63 -16.19 29.22 16.35
CA ASN A 63 -17.37 29.26 15.49
C ASN A 63 -18.68 28.89 16.20
N GLN A 64 -18.61 28.10 17.27
CA GLN A 64 -19.77 27.67 18.05
C GLN A 64 -20.26 28.75 19.03
N ASP A 65 -19.33 29.61 19.50
CA ASP A 65 -19.60 30.78 20.34
C ASP A 65 -20.57 31.79 19.67
N VAL A 66 -20.61 31.82 18.33
CA VAL A 66 -21.48 32.74 17.57
C VAL A 66 -22.92 32.23 17.40
N ASN A 67 -23.19 30.93 17.58
CA ASN A 67 -24.41 30.33 17.03
C ASN A 67 -25.26 29.46 17.97
N GLN A 68 -24.85 29.13 19.20
CA GLN A 68 -25.60 28.11 19.99
C GLN A 68 -25.98 28.46 21.43
N PHE A 69 -25.44 29.50 22.04
CA PHE A 69 -25.94 29.98 23.32
C PHE A 69 -26.56 31.35 23.11
N GLY A 70 -27.90 31.45 23.17
CA GLY A 70 -28.66 32.71 23.10
C GLY A 70 -28.42 33.65 24.30
N PHE A 71 -27.19 33.72 24.79
CA PHE A 71 -26.70 34.67 25.78
C PHE A 71 -25.72 35.60 25.06
N GLY A 72 -26.30 36.59 24.39
CA GLY A 72 -25.54 37.57 23.63
C GLY A 72 -24.44 38.23 24.45
N GLN A 73 -23.27 38.36 23.84
CA GLN A 73 -22.44 39.58 23.82
C GLN A 73 -22.10 40.29 25.15
N THR A 74 -22.33 39.69 26.33
CA THR A 74 -22.17 40.41 27.61
C THR A 74 -20.88 40.05 28.36
N TYR A 75 -20.17 38.98 27.99
CA TYR A 75 -19.03 38.49 28.79
C TYR A 75 -17.63 38.75 28.22
N TYR A 76 -17.52 39.24 26.98
CA TYR A 76 -16.22 39.61 26.40
C TYR A 76 -15.59 40.86 27.05
N GLY A 77 -16.35 41.59 27.87
CA GLY A 77 -15.84 42.71 28.67
C GLY A 77 -15.24 42.32 30.02
N VAL A 78 -15.38 41.06 30.48
CA VAL A 78 -15.00 40.67 31.86
C VAL A 78 -13.89 39.61 31.90
N ALA A 79 -13.71 38.81 30.85
CA ALA A 79 -12.68 37.76 30.84
C ALA A 79 -11.23 38.29 30.77
N SER A 80 -11.02 39.51 30.27
CA SER A 80 -9.67 40.11 30.17
C SER A 80 -9.22 40.85 31.44
N HIS A 81 -10.07 40.91 32.48
CA HIS A 81 -9.78 41.67 33.71
C HIS A 81 -9.93 40.87 35.01
N LEU A 82 -9.79 39.53 34.94
CA LEU A 82 -9.75 38.65 36.12
C LEU A 82 -8.32 38.48 36.69
N HIS A 83 -7.57 39.57 36.74
CA HIS A 83 -6.37 39.68 37.57
C HIS A 83 -6.63 40.86 38.52
N ASP A 84 -6.73 40.58 39.82
CA ASP A 84 -7.17 41.46 40.92
C ASP A 84 -8.69 41.67 41.07
N LEU A 85 -9.36 40.72 41.73
CA LEU A 85 -10.49 41.07 42.60
C LEU A 85 -10.49 40.19 43.85
N GLU A 86 -10.09 40.83 44.94
CA GLU A 86 -10.05 40.32 46.30
C GLU A 86 -11.48 40.11 46.85
N GLY A 87 -11.75 38.89 47.33
CA GLY A 87 -12.69 38.61 48.43
C GLY A 87 -14.21 38.67 48.18
N GLY A 88 -14.85 37.49 48.24
CA GLY A 88 -16.24 37.37 48.75
C GLY A 88 -17.20 36.51 47.90
N GLU A 89 -17.49 35.30 48.39
CA GLU A 89 -18.71 34.50 48.11
C GLU A 89 -19.18 34.35 46.64
N THR A 90 -18.27 34.19 45.68
CA THR A 90 -18.60 33.97 44.25
C THR A 90 -18.10 32.64 43.67
N ASP A 91 -17.73 31.69 44.53
CA ASP A 91 -16.99 30.48 44.14
C ASP A 91 -17.81 29.41 43.38
N ARG A 92 -19.14 29.46 43.48
CA ARG A 92 -20.01 28.47 42.82
C ARG A 92 -20.32 28.81 41.36
N ASN A 93 -20.39 30.09 41.03
CA ASN A 93 -20.80 30.58 39.70
C ASN A 93 -19.63 30.60 38.69
N SER A 94 -18.38 30.72 39.17
CA SER A 94 -17.17 30.65 38.35
C SER A 94 -16.85 29.23 37.87
N ASN A 95 -17.07 28.22 38.72
CA ASN A 95 -16.89 26.81 38.36
C ASN A 95 -17.89 26.35 37.29
N ASP A 96 -19.16 26.75 37.39
CA ASP A 96 -20.19 26.40 36.40
C ASP A 96 -19.88 27.00 35.00
N CYS A 97 -19.31 28.21 34.95
CA CYS A 97 -18.87 28.85 33.71
C CYS A 97 -17.68 28.13 33.06
N LEU A 98 -16.70 27.70 33.88
CA LEU A 98 -15.52 26.96 33.41
C LEU A 98 -15.89 25.58 32.86
N HIS A 99 -16.80 24.86 33.54
CA HIS A 99 -17.34 23.59 33.04
C HIS A 99 -18.09 23.74 31.71
N GLN A 100 -18.80 24.85 31.51
CA GLN A 100 -19.50 25.12 30.27
C GLN A 100 -18.54 25.35 29.10
N LEU A 101 -17.47 26.13 29.31
CA LEU A 101 -16.43 26.36 28.31
C LEU A 101 -15.69 25.07 27.93
N ASP A 102 -15.36 24.24 28.92
CA ASP A 102 -14.72 22.95 28.68
C ASP A 102 -15.62 21.99 27.91
N SER A 103 -16.94 22.02 28.18
CA SER A 103 -17.91 21.20 27.45
C SER A 103 -17.92 21.50 25.95
N CYS A 104 -17.72 22.77 25.55
CA CYS A 104 -17.58 23.13 24.13
C CYS A 104 -16.35 22.48 23.50
N VAL A 105 -15.21 22.48 24.20
CA VAL A 105 -13.97 21.83 23.74
C VAL A 105 -14.14 20.31 23.64
N GLU A 106 -14.75 19.67 24.63
CA GLU A 106 -15.04 18.23 24.62
C GLU A 106 -15.94 17.83 23.45
N ILE A 107 -16.98 18.62 23.15
CA ILE A 107 -17.88 18.40 22.01
C ILE A 107 -17.10 18.51 20.69
N ALA A 108 -16.24 19.51 20.55
CA ALA A 108 -15.41 19.69 19.35
C ALA A 108 -14.43 18.51 19.15
N ILE A 109 -13.77 18.05 20.23
CA ILE A 109 -12.91 16.85 20.19
C ILE A 109 -13.72 15.63 19.72
N GLN A 110 -14.89 15.41 20.31
CA GLN A 110 -15.74 14.27 19.98
C GLN A 110 -16.21 14.31 18.51
N ARG A 111 -16.60 15.48 17.99
CA ARG A 111 -16.98 15.65 16.58
C ARG A 111 -15.81 15.40 15.63
N GLN A 112 -14.62 15.90 15.95
CA GLN A 112 -13.44 15.67 15.14
C GLN A 112 -13.11 14.16 15.07
N LYS A 113 -13.26 13.44 16.19
CA LYS A 113 -13.10 11.99 16.25
C LYS A 113 -14.13 11.24 15.40
N GLU A 114 -15.40 11.64 15.47
CA GLU A 114 -16.47 11.06 14.63
C GLU A 114 -16.24 11.31 13.14
N HIS A 115 -15.79 12.53 12.79
CA HIS A 115 -15.43 12.89 11.42
C HIS A 115 -14.29 12.00 10.91
N LEU A 116 -13.19 11.88 11.66
CA LEU A 116 -12.06 11.02 11.28
C LEU A 116 -12.45 9.54 11.19
N SER A 117 -13.28 9.04 12.11
CA SER A 117 -13.82 7.68 12.08
C SER A 117 -14.62 7.41 10.79
N THR A 118 -15.41 8.40 10.36
CA THR A 118 -16.18 8.34 9.12
C THR A 118 -15.27 8.32 7.89
N GLU A 119 -14.27 9.20 7.84
CA GLU A 119 -13.30 9.24 6.73
C GLU A 119 -12.47 7.95 6.64
N LEU A 120 -12.07 7.39 7.79
CA LEU A 120 -11.36 6.11 7.85
C LEU A 120 -12.24 4.97 7.32
N SER A 121 -13.51 4.93 7.71
CA SER A 121 -14.48 3.94 7.22
C SER A 121 -14.69 4.04 5.69
N LYS A 122 -14.73 5.26 5.14
CA LYS A 122 -14.79 5.48 3.68
C LYS A 122 -13.54 4.97 2.98
N LEU A 123 -12.36 5.22 3.56
CA LEU A 123 -11.10 4.74 3.01
C LEU A 123 -11.03 3.21 3.02
N ASP A 124 -11.42 2.58 4.12
CA ASP A 124 -11.47 1.12 4.25
C ASP A 124 -12.39 0.49 3.20
N ALA A 125 -13.59 1.06 2.99
CA ALA A 125 -14.50 0.61 1.93
C ALA A 125 -13.89 0.71 0.52
N ARG A 126 -13.09 1.76 0.26
CA ARG A 126 -12.36 1.92 -1.02
C ARG A 126 -11.23 0.90 -1.16
N ILE A 127 -10.50 0.63 -0.09
CA ILE A 127 -9.44 -0.38 -0.04
C ILE A 127 -10.04 -1.76 -0.30
N MET A 128 -11.09 -2.15 0.42
CA MET A 128 -11.79 -3.42 0.22
C MET A 128 -12.26 -3.61 -1.23
N ARG A 129 -12.85 -2.58 -1.84
CA ARG A 129 -13.25 -2.62 -3.25
C ARG A 129 -12.06 -2.83 -4.18
N SER A 130 -10.93 -2.17 -3.90
CA SER A 130 -9.70 -2.30 -4.69
C SER A 130 -9.10 -3.69 -4.56
N VAL A 131 -9.06 -4.25 -3.35
CA VAL A 131 -8.60 -5.62 -3.09
C VAL A 131 -9.42 -6.64 -3.88
N ILE A 132 -10.75 -6.54 -3.85
CA ILE A 132 -11.63 -7.43 -4.63
C ILE A 132 -11.35 -7.30 -6.13
N SER A 133 -11.13 -6.08 -6.62
CA SER A 133 -10.83 -5.84 -8.04
C SER A 133 -9.48 -6.45 -8.45
N VAL A 134 -8.47 -6.34 -7.59
CA VAL A 134 -7.14 -6.95 -7.82
C VAL A 134 -7.27 -8.48 -7.88
N GLN A 135 -7.96 -9.09 -6.92
CA GLN A 135 -8.18 -10.54 -6.89
C GLN A 135 -8.92 -11.03 -8.14
N GLN A 136 -9.91 -10.28 -8.63
CA GLN A 136 -10.62 -10.64 -9.85
C GLN A 136 -9.72 -10.56 -11.10
N LEU A 137 -8.82 -9.57 -11.16
CA LEU A 137 -7.87 -9.44 -12.27
C LEU A 137 -6.81 -10.55 -12.23
N GLU A 138 -6.33 -10.91 -11.05
CA GLU A 138 -5.38 -12.01 -10.85
C GLU A 138 -5.93 -13.33 -11.40
N LEU A 139 -7.19 -13.67 -11.07
CA LEU A 139 -7.85 -14.87 -11.61
C LEU A 139 -7.98 -14.85 -13.14
N LYS A 140 -8.28 -13.69 -13.73
CA LYS A 140 -8.34 -13.55 -15.20
C LYS A 140 -6.96 -13.68 -15.84
N LEU A 141 -5.94 -13.11 -15.20
CA LEU A 141 -4.57 -13.16 -15.68
C LEU A 141 -4.02 -14.60 -15.66
N GLU A 142 -4.33 -15.36 -14.61
CA GLU A 142 -3.97 -16.78 -14.53
C GLU A 142 -4.50 -17.57 -15.73
N GLN A 143 -5.78 -17.36 -16.08
CA GLN A 143 -6.40 -18.05 -17.23
C GLN A 143 -5.77 -17.66 -18.57
N VAL A 144 -5.57 -16.36 -18.80
CA VAL A 144 -5.01 -15.86 -20.06
C VAL A 144 -3.54 -16.27 -20.19
N SER A 145 -2.76 -16.20 -19.11
CA SER A 145 -1.34 -16.59 -19.13
C SER A 145 -1.13 -18.08 -19.40
N ALA A 146 -1.98 -18.97 -18.88
CA ALA A 146 -1.93 -20.40 -19.20
C ALA A 146 -2.20 -20.67 -20.69
N PHE A 147 -3.16 -19.94 -21.27
CA PHE A 147 -3.46 -20.02 -22.70
C PHE A 147 -2.30 -19.49 -23.56
N ASP A 148 -1.74 -18.33 -23.21
CA ASP A 148 -0.61 -17.73 -23.92
C ASP A 148 0.63 -18.64 -23.87
N TYR A 149 0.92 -19.22 -22.71
CA TYR A 149 2.00 -20.19 -22.57
C TYR A 149 1.80 -21.40 -23.49
N CYS A 150 0.60 -21.99 -23.50
CA CYS A 150 0.30 -23.12 -24.38
C CYS A 150 0.35 -22.74 -25.86
N SER A 151 -0.20 -21.58 -26.24
CA SER A 151 -0.29 -21.15 -27.63
C SER A 151 1.05 -20.75 -28.24
N VAL A 152 2.02 -20.33 -27.42
CA VAL A 152 3.38 -19.99 -27.87
C VAL A 152 4.33 -21.17 -27.75
N LEU A 153 4.39 -21.82 -26.58
CA LEU A 153 5.40 -22.84 -26.32
C LEU A 153 5.12 -24.16 -27.05
N LEU A 154 3.85 -24.58 -27.12
CA LEU A 154 3.52 -25.87 -27.72
C LEU A 154 3.85 -25.93 -29.22
N PRO A 155 3.52 -24.91 -30.05
CA PRO A 155 3.96 -24.90 -31.45
C PRO A 155 5.48 -24.87 -31.58
N LEU A 156 6.17 -24.11 -30.75
CA LEU A 156 7.64 -24.01 -30.80
C LEU A 156 8.30 -25.35 -30.50
N VAL A 157 7.88 -26.03 -29.41
CA VAL A 157 8.40 -27.36 -29.05
C VAL A 157 8.07 -28.37 -30.14
N LYS A 158 6.85 -28.34 -30.69
CA LYS A 158 6.45 -29.23 -31.78
C LYS A 158 7.34 -29.03 -33.01
N SER A 159 7.54 -27.78 -33.44
CA SER A 159 8.39 -27.47 -34.60
C SER A 159 9.85 -27.86 -34.36
N PHE A 160 10.38 -27.62 -33.16
CA PHE A 160 11.73 -28.04 -32.79
C PHE A 160 11.90 -29.56 -32.85
N MET A 161 10.99 -30.30 -32.22
CA MET A 161 11.03 -31.76 -32.21
C MET A 161 10.88 -32.32 -33.63
N GLN A 162 9.97 -31.75 -34.42
CA GLN A 162 9.76 -32.15 -35.80
C GLN A 162 11.04 -31.95 -36.63
N ALA A 163 11.61 -30.74 -36.63
CA ALA A 163 12.83 -30.45 -37.38
C ALA A 163 14.01 -31.33 -36.95
N HIS A 164 14.14 -31.62 -35.65
CA HIS A 164 15.21 -32.50 -35.16
C HIS A 164 15.02 -33.95 -35.63
N LEU A 165 13.79 -34.49 -35.56
CA LEU A 165 13.50 -35.84 -36.01
C LEU A 165 13.65 -35.98 -37.53
N GLU A 166 13.24 -34.97 -38.30
CA GLU A 166 13.43 -34.92 -39.74
C GLU A 166 14.92 -34.94 -40.12
N ASP A 167 15.76 -34.13 -39.47
CA ASP A 167 17.22 -34.12 -39.67
C ASP A 167 17.88 -35.46 -39.32
N LEU A 168 17.46 -36.12 -38.23
CA LEU A 168 17.94 -37.45 -37.87
C LEU A 168 17.54 -38.52 -38.90
N ALA A 169 16.29 -38.46 -39.38
CA ALA A 169 15.79 -39.38 -40.39
C ALA A 169 16.51 -39.19 -41.73
N GLU A 170 16.78 -37.95 -42.14
CA GLU A 170 17.53 -37.63 -43.35
C GLU A 170 18.98 -38.12 -43.27
N LYS A 171 19.65 -37.91 -42.13
CA LYS A 171 21.02 -38.42 -41.89
C LYS A 171 21.11 -39.95 -41.92
N ASP A 172 20.13 -40.65 -41.34
CA ASP A 172 20.09 -42.11 -41.36
C ASP A 172 19.81 -42.64 -42.78
N ALA A 173 18.86 -42.03 -43.51
CA ALA A 173 18.54 -42.41 -44.87
C ALA A 173 19.71 -42.20 -45.84
N THR A 174 20.41 -41.06 -45.74
CA THR A 174 21.60 -40.77 -46.54
C THR A 174 22.73 -41.76 -46.25
N ALA A 175 23.04 -42.02 -44.97
CA ALA A 175 24.05 -43.00 -44.58
C ALA A 175 23.74 -44.42 -45.11
N LYS A 176 22.47 -44.85 -45.04
CA LYS A 176 22.03 -46.14 -45.58
C LYS A 176 22.13 -46.21 -47.09
N SER A 177 21.72 -45.15 -47.80
CA SER A 177 21.86 -45.06 -49.26
C SER A 177 23.33 -45.11 -49.69
N ASP A 178 24.21 -44.40 -49.01
CA ASP A 178 25.65 -44.43 -49.28
C ASP A 178 26.24 -45.81 -49.00
N ALA A 179 25.93 -46.44 -47.87
CA ALA A 179 26.38 -47.80 -47.57
C ALA A 179 25.91 -48.82 -48.62
N ALA A 180 24.65 -48.73 -49.07
CA ALA A 180 24.11 -49.59 -50.11
C ALA A 180 24.80 -49.36 -51.46
N ARG A 181 25.04 -48.09 -51.83
CA ARG A 181 25.77 -47.71 -53.03
C ARG A 181 27.21 -48.25 -53.03
N GLU A 182 27.93 -48.08 -51.92
CA GLU A 182 29.30 -48.60 -51.78
C GLU A 182 29.33 -50.14 -51.83
N ALA A 183 28.40 -50.82 -51.17
CA ALA A 183 28.30 -52.28 -51.22
C ALA A 183 28.06 -52.80 -52.65
N PHE A 184 27.17 -52.15 -53.40
CA PHE A 184 26.89 -52.49 -54.79
C PHE A 184 28.11 -52.30 -55.71
N LEU A 185 28.86 -51.21 -55.52
CA LEU A 185 30.10 -50.96 -56.28
C LEU A 185 31.17 -52.01 -55.96
N ALA A 186 31.31 -52.43 -54.70
CA ALA A 186 32.23 -53.48 -54.30
C ALA A 186 31.87 -54.84 -54.93
N GLU A 187 30.58 -55.17 -55.01
CA GLU A 187 30.09 -56.38 -55.67
C GLU A 187 30.42 -56.39 -57.17
N LEU A 188 30.15 -55.27 -57.88
CA LEU A 188 30.50 -55.13 -59.29
C LEU A 188 32.00 -55.27 -59.55
N ALA A 189 32.85 -54.75 -58.66
CA ALA A 189 34.30 -54.86 -58.78
C ALA A 189 34.79 -56.31 -58.62
N LEU A 190 34.17 -57.11 -57.74
CA LEU A 190 34.48 -58.53 -57.57
C LEU A 190 34.08 -59.37 -58.79
N ASP A 191 32.92 -59.10 -59.39
CA ASP A 191 32.46 -59.79 -60.59
C ASP A 191 33.31 -59.44 -61.83
N SER A 192 33.77 -58.19 -61.93
CA SER A 192 34.75 -57.77 -62.95
C SER A 192 36.05 -58.56 -62.89
N GLY A 193 36.50 -59.00 -61.71
CA GLY A 193 37.74 -59.77 -61.54
C GLY A 193 37.62 -61.26 -61.83
N LYS A 194 36.40 -61.82 -61.76
CA LYS A 194 36.15 -63.27 -62.00
C LYS A 194 36.12 -63.66 -63.48
N GLY A 195 36.05 -62.69 -64.40
CA GLY A 195 36.02 -62.95 -65.85
C GLY A 195 37.37 -63.20 -66.54
N THR A 196 38.51 -63.04 -65.85
CA THR A 196 39.83 -63.01 -66.51
C THR A 196 40.74 -64.21 -66.19
N GLY A 197 40.23 -65.27 -65.57
CA GLY A 197 41.04 -66.38 -65.08
C GLY A 197 40.54 -67.78 -65.44
N ASN A 198 40.53 -68.15 -66.73
CA ASN A 198 40.92 -69.49 -67.22
C ASN A 198 40.63 -69.61 -68.73
N GLY A 199 41.53 -69.05 -69.54
CA GLY A 199 41.73 -69.46 -70.92
C GLY A 199 43.16 -69.94 -71.04
N ASN A 200 43.42 -71.21 -70.70
CA ASN A 200 44.64 -71.87 -71.14
C ASN A 200 44.27 -73.21 -71.77
N ASP A 201 44.49 -73.24 -73.08
CA ASP A 201 44.32 -74.37 -73.98
C ASP A 201 45.27 -75.52 -73.61
N ASN A 202 44.85 -76.76 -73.85
CA ASN A 202 45.66 -77.63 -74.71
C ASN A 202 44.88 -78.83 -75.27
N PRO A 203 45.27 -79.32 -76.47
CA PRO A 203 44.53 -80.30 -77.26
C PRO A 203 44.96 -81.76 -76.97
N LYS A 204 44.07 -82.67 -77.43
CA LYS A 204 44.19 -84.14 -77.63
C LYS A 204 45.62 -84.70 -77.70
N TYR A 205 45.86 -85.89 -77.12
CA TYR A 205 46.42 -87.09 -77.80
C TYR A 205 46.38 -88.35 -76.90
N LEU A 206 46.00 -89.48 -77.53
CA LEU A 206 46.01 -90.91 -77.12
C LEU A 206 44.97 -91.39 -76.08
#